data_AF-A0A2S7SXA2-F1
#
_entry.id   AF-A0A2S7SXA2-F1
#
_cell.length_a   1.000
_cell.length_b   1.000
_cell.length_c   1.000
_cell.angle_alpha   90.00
_cell.angle_beta   90.00
_cell.angle_gamma   90.00
#
_symmetry.space_group_name_H-M   'P 1'
#
loop_
_entity.id
_entity.type
_entity.pdbx_description
1 polymer ?
#
loop_
_entity_poly.entity_id
_entity_poly.type
_entity_poly.pdbx_seq_one_letter_code
_entity_poly.pdbx_strand_id
1 'polypeptide(L)'
;MRSLRRITISLAITVATLCTLFYSSCIKSNDGKCTLTCNNGGYCVNDECICPFQYQGYNCDFLTLEGHWRGDDSCSPTGNYDSVYITIALSPDPTKLSITNAGGSQQFVNGVIGPYGKSLSYDNLVTGSFTATDTFSGTFTLIDKDHMRQVYTHRNGSVYSFSGNYTRY
;
A
#
# COMPACT_ATOMS: atom_id res chain seq x y z
N MET A 1 17.97 49.31 -57.79
CA MET A 1 18.60 48.23 -56.97
C MET A 1 18.55 48.44 -55.45
N ARG A 2 18.38 49.67 -54.91
CA ARG A 2 18.33 49.90 -53.44
C ARG A 2 17.02 49.50 -52.75
N SER A 3 15.87 49.47 -53.46
CA SER A 3 14.58 49.12 -52.84
C SER A 3 14.35 47.61 -52.71
N LEU A 4 14.83 46.78 -53.65
CA LEU A 4 14.78 45.32 -53.53
C LEU A 4 15.52 44.80 -52.29
N ARG A 5 16.63 45.45 -51.92
CA ARG A 5 17.42 45.10 -50.72
C ARG A 5 16.67 45.40 -49.41
N ARG A 6 15.71 46.32 -49.41
CA ARG A 6 14.89 46.62 -48.23
C ARG A 6 13.75 45.62 -48.05
N ILE A 7 13.17 45.13 -49.16
CA ILE A 7 12.08 44.15 -49.15
C ILE A 7 12.58 42.79 -48.66
N THR A 8 13.76 42.33 -49.10
CA THR A 8 14.32 41.04 -48.69
C THR A 8 14.70 41.01 -47.21
N ILE A 9 15.16 42.13 -46.63
CA ILE A 9 15.49 42.19 -45.20
C ILE A 9 14.21 42.10 -44.36
N SER A 10 13.14 42.83 -44.72
CA SER A 10 11.88 42.76 -43.97
C SER A 10 11.26 41.36 -44.01
N LEU A 11 11.33 40.67 -45.15
CA LEU A 11 10.81 39.30 -45.29
C LEU A 11 11.63 38.29 -44.46
N ALA A 12 12.96 38.44 -44.42
CA ALA A 12 13.81 37.58 -43.61
C ALA A 12 13.53 37.74 -42.10
N ILE A 13 13.29 38.98 -41.65
CA ILE A 13 12.95 39.26 -40.25
C ILE A 13 11.59 38.65 -39.90
N THR A 14 10.56 38.81 -40.74
CA THR A 14 9.22 38.24 -40.46
C THR A 14 9.25 36.72 -40.40
N VAL A 15 9.98 36.06 -41.30
CA VAL A 15 10.15 34.59 -41.26
C VAL A 15 10.91 34.16 -40.00
N ALA A 16 11.98 34.86 -39.62
CA ALA A 16 12.74 34.56 -38.40
C ALA A 16 11.89 34.73 -37.13
N THR A 17 11.05 35.77 -37.07
CA THR A 17 10.11 35.97 -35.95
C THR A 17 9.02 34.91 -35.92
N LEU A 18 8.55 34.44 -37.07
CA LEU A 18 7.56 33.35 -37.12
C LEU A 18 8.18 32.04 -36.62
N CYS A 19 9.40 31.71 -37.07
CA CYS A 19 10.11 30.49 -36.66
C CYS A 19 10.40 30.45 -35.15
N THR A 20 10.72 31.59 -34.53
CA THR A 20 10.96 31.66 -33.08
C THR A 20 9.68 31.47 -32.26
N LEU A 21 8.55 32.03 -32.71
CA LEU A 21 7.24 31.80 -32.09
C LEU A 21 6.81 30.33 -32.20
N PHE A 22 6.94 29.72 -33.38
CA PHE A 22 6.62 28.30 -33.57
C PHE A 22 7.59 27.35 -32.85
N TYR A 23 8.86 27.74 -32.68
CA TYR A 23 9.81 26.97 -31.88
C TYR A 23 9.41 26.95 -30.39
N SER A 24 8.95 28.10 -29.85
CA SER A 24 8.49 28.18 -28.46
C SER A 24 7.21 27.37 -28.20
N SER A 25 6.37 27.15 -29.20
CA SER A 25 5.20 26.24 -29.09
C SER A 25 5.56 24.74 -29.18
N CYS A 26 6.77 24.41 -29.64
CA CYS A 26 7.26 23.02 -29.73
C CYS A 26 8.17 22.62 -28.57
N ILE A 27 8.44 23.52 -27.62
CA ILE A 27 8.94 23.10 -26.31
C ILE A 27 7.77 22.37 -25.66
N LYS A 28 7.77 21.04 -25.79
CA LYS A 28 6.90 20.13 -25.08
C LYS A 28 6.90 20.57 -23.62
N SER A 29 5.83 21.21 -23.20
CA SER A 29 5.56 21.50 -21.81
C SER A 29 5.56 20.17 -21.09
N ASN A 30 6.66 19.81 -20.44
CA ASN A 30 6.65 18.87 -19.32
C ASN A 30 6.00 19.55 -18.11
N ASP A 31 4.87 20.23 -18.35
CA ASP A 31 4.08 20.89 -17.32
C ASP A 31 3.34 19.78 -16.56
N GLY A 32 3.97 19.30 -15.50
CA GLY A 32 3.31 18.54 -14.44
C GLY A 32 2.99 17.07 -14.75
N LYS A 33 3.45 16.50 -15.87
CA LYS A 33 3.41 15.04 -16.04
C LYS A 33 4.62 14.44 -15.37
N CYS A 34 4.39 13.86 -14.20
CA CYS A 34 5.39 13.02 -13.57
C CYS A 34 5.86 11.93 -14.52
N THR A 35 7.15 11.67 -14.44
CA THR A 35 7.81 10.60 -15.18
C THR A 35 7.42 9.22 -14.66
N LEU A 36 6.94 9.14 -13.42
CA LEU A 36 6.49 7.93 -12.76
C LEU A 36 4.96 7.80 -12.73
N THR A 37 4.48 6.57 -12.59
CA THR A 37 3.07 6.23 -12.44
C THR A 37 2.77 5.90 -10.98
N CYS A 38 1.90 6.68 -10.34
CA CYS A 38 1.38 6.35 -9.00
C CYS A 38 0.18 5.42 -9.10
N ASN A 39 0.27 4.28 -8.42
CA ASN A 39 -0.79 3.27 -8.37
C ASN A 39 -1.67 3.47 -7.12
N ASN A 40 -2.75 2.68 -7.05
CA ASN A 40 -3.61 2.56 -5.87
C ASN A 40 -4.15 3.89 -5.31
N GLY A 41 -4.39 4.88 -6.17
CA GLY A 41 -4.93 6.18 -5.79
C GLY A 41 -3.89 7.17 -5.24
N GLY A 42 -2.60 6.88 -5.38
CA GLY A 42 -1.54 7.85 -5.16
C GLY A 42 -1.58 8.98 -6.20
N TYR A 43 -1.06 10.14 -5.82
CA TYR A 43 -0.91 11.29 -6.71
C TYR A 43 0.54 11.76 -6.71
N CYS A 44 0.99 12.27 -7.85
CA CYS A 44 2.38 12.63 -8.02
C CYS A 44 2.63 14.12 -7.77
N VAL A 45 3.71 14.43 -7.04
CA VAL A 45 4.20 15.77 -6.75
C VAL A 45 5.71 15.77 -6.93
N ASN A 46 6.24 16.59 -7.83
CA ASN A 46 7.69 16.73 -8.08
C ASN A 46 8.44 15.40 -8.37
N ASP A 47 7.88 14.55 -9.25
CA ASP A 47 8.42 13.20 -9.54
C ASP A 47 8.53 12.28 -8.30
N GLU A 48 7.63 12.46 -7.34
CA GLU A 48 7.44 11.56 -6.19
C GLU A 48 5.96 11.21 -6.00
N CYS A 49 5.66 9.95 -5.71
CA CYS A 49 4.29 9.56 -5.34
C CYS A 49 3.98 9.89 -3.89
N ILE A 50 2.87 10.60 -3.69
CA ILE A 50 2.22 10.71 -2.39
C ILE A 50 1.16 9.61 -2.29
N CYS A 51 1.47 8.59 -1.48
CA CYS A 51 0.62 7.43 -1.30
C CYS A 51 -0.46 7.64 -0.23
N PRO A 52 -1.66 7.08 -0.41
CA PRO A 52 -2.60 6.86 0.69
C PRO A 52 -1.92 6.00 1.77
N PHE A 53 -2.25 6.19 3.04
CA PHE A 53 -1.53 5.52 4.15
C PHE A 53 -1.58 3.98 4.11
N GLN A 54 -2.54 3.40 3.37
CA GLN A 54 -2.68 1.96 3.17
C GLN A 54 -1.68 1.39 2.16
N TYR A 55 -0.98 2.26 1.42
CA TYR A 55 0.00 1.89 0.41
C TYR A 55 1.33 2.61 0.65
N GLN A 56 2.41 1.99 0.19
CA GLN A 56 3.76 2.51 0.30
C GLN A 56 4.63 2.08 -0.90
N GLY A 57 5.87 2.57 -0.91
CA GLY A 57 6.82 2.34 -1.99
C GLY A 57 6.80 3.44 -3.04
N TYR A 58 7.77 3.37 -3.95
CA TYR A 58 8.05 4.43 -4.94
C TYR A 58 6.84 4.78 -5.81
N ASN A 59 6.01 3.78 -6.15
CA ASN A 59 4.81 3.94 -6.97
C ASN A 59 3.50 3.65 -6.21
N CYS A 60 3.53 3.53 -4.87
CA CYS A 60 2.38 3.10 -4.05
C CYS A 60 1.90 1.66 -4.34
N ASP A 61 2.84 0.76 -4.60
CA ASP A 61 2.55 -0.62 -5.03
C ASP A 61 2.43 -1.61 -3.87
N PHE A 62 3.03 -1.30 -2.72
CA PHE A 62 3.08 -2.21 -1.58
C PHE A 62 2.00 -1.87 -0.57
N LEU A 63 1.36 -2.89 0.01
CA LEU A 63 0.40 -2.67 1.09
C LEU A 63 1.14 -2.33 2.37
N THR A 64 0.69 -1.29 3.07
CA THR A 64 1.24 -0.94 4.37
C THR A 64 0.99 -2.03 5.40
N LEU A 65 -0.03 -2.88 5.25
CA LEU A 65 -0.21 -4.03 6.16
C LEU A 65 0.97 -5.02 6.14
N GLU A 66 1.77 -5.07 5.08
CA GLU A 66 2.96 -5.91 5.01
C GLU A 66 4.04 -5.43 5.99
N GLY A 67 4.71 -6.37 6.67
CA GLY A 67 5.81 -6.10 7.58
C GLY A 67 5.74 -6.89 8.89
N HIS A 68 6.51 -6.43 9.86
CA HIS A 68 6.60 -7.01 11.19
C HIS A 68 5.91 -6.12 12.22
N TRP A 69 5.15 -6.76 13.10
CA TRP A 69 4.26 -6.10 14.04
C TRP A 69 4.41 -6.69 15.43
N ARG A 70 4.49 -5.84 16.45
CA ARG A 70 4.59 -6.24 17.86
C ARG A 70 3.46 -5.62 18.65
N GLY A 71 2.77 -6.41 19.45
CA GLY A 71 1.66 -5.94 20.26
C GLY A 71 1.33 -6.87 21.41
N ASP A 72 0.20 -6.59 22.05
CA ASP A 72 -0.33 -7.38 23.16
C ASP A 72 -1.78 -7.74 22.85
N ASP A 73 -2.18 -8.97 23.16
CA ASP A 73 -3.54 -9.48 22.98
C ASP A 73 -4.28 -9.54 24.32
N SER A 74 -5.47 -8.95 24.37
CA SER A 74 -6.44 -9.21 25.43
C SER A 74 -7.33 -10.37 25.01
N CYS A 75 -7.32 -11.47 25.77
CA CYS A 75 -8.18 -12.64 25.56
C CYS A 75 -9.26 -12.75 26.64
N SER A 76 -10.46 -13.10 26.20
CA SER A 76 -11.54 -13.53 27.07
C SER A 76 -11.86 -15.02 26.83
N PRO A 77 -11.91 -15.86 27.88
CA PRO A 77 -11.73 -15.54 29.31
C PRO A 77 -10.29 -15.72 29.85
N THR A 78 -9.29 -15.99 29.01
CA THR A 78 -7.98 -16.49 29.50
C THR A 78 -6.99 -15.42 29.98
N GLY A 79 -7.27 -14.13 29.78
CA GLY A 79 -6.42 -13.02 30.22
C GLY A 79 -5.57 -12.41 29.10
N ASN A 80 -4.50 -11.71 29.44
CA ASN A 80 -3.68 -10.98 28.48
C ASN A 80 -2.41 -11.74 28.09
N TYR A 81 -1.99 -11.59 26.83
CA TYR A 81 -0.75 -12.11 26.28
C TYR A 81 0.12 -10.94 25.83
N ASP A 82 1.29 -10.79 26.45
CA ASP A 82 2.22 -9.70 26.15
C ASP A 82 3.23 -10.11 25.08
N SER A 83 3.67 -9.15 24.26
CA SER A 83 4.71 -9.31 23.23
C SER A 83 4.41 -10.39 22.18
N VAL A 84 3.25 -10.30 21.56
CA VAL A 84 2.89 -11.06 20.34
C VAL A 84 3.60 -10.44 19.13
N TYR A 85 4.30 -11.27 18.36
CA TYR A 85 5.00 -10.86 17.13
C TYR A 85 4.28 -11.43 15.92
N ILE A 86 3.87 -10.59 14.98
CA ILE A 86 3.14 -10.99 13.77
C ILE A 86 3.94 -10.56 12.55
N THR A 87 4.03 -11.44 11.56
CA THR A 87 4.59 -11.07 10.26
C THR A 87 3.51 -11.20 9.20
N ILE A 88 3.31 -10.16 8.41
CA ILE A 88 2.41 -10.16 7.25
C ILE A 88 3.28 -9.98 6.01
N ALA A 89 3.17 -10.90 5.06
CA ALA A 89 3.96 -10.92 3.84
C ALA A 89 3.07 -11.22 2.63
N LEU A 90 3.58 -10.98 1.42
CA LEU A 90 2.92 -11.39 0.19
C LEU A 90 2.72 -12.90 0.14
N SER A 91 1.54 -13.33 -0.29
CA SER A 91 1.28 -14.71 -0.68
C SER A 91 1.62 -14.91 -2.16
N PRO A 92 1.92 -16.14 -2.61
CA PRO A 92 1.98 -16.46 -4.04
C PRO A 92 0.68 -16.14 -4.80
N ASP A 93 -0.45 -16.11 -4.09
CA ASP A 93 -1.74 -15.65 -4.61
C ASP A 93 -1.84 -14.12 -4.40
N PRO A 94 -1.92 -13.30 -5.47
CA PRO A 94 -1.90 -11.85 -5.37
C PRO A 94 -3.14 -11.27 -4.67
N THR A 95 -4.18 -12.07 -4.44
CA THR A 95 -5.38 -11.66 -3.69
C THR A 95 -5.24 -11.89 -2.18
N LYS A 96 -4.13 -12.48 -1.74
CA LYS A 96 -3.92 -12.93 -0.37
C LYS A 96 -2.61 -12.42 0.23
N LEU A 97 -2.60 -12.26 1.54
CA LEU A 97 -1.38 -12.05 2.32
C LEU A 97 -1.14 -13.25 3.23
N SER A 98 0.12 -13.67 3.32
CA SER A 98 0.61 -14.67 4.27
C SER A 98 0.77 -14.02 5.63
N ILE A 99 0.11 -14.58 6.65
CA ILE A 99 0.20 -14.14 8.03
C ILE A 99 0.92 -15.24 8.80
N THR A 100 2.03 -14.90 9.43
CA THR A 100 2.78 -15.76 10.34
C THR A 100 2.50 -15.33 11.76
N ASN A 101 2.26 -16.33 12.62
CA ASN A 101 2.00 -16.13 14.04
C ASN A 101 0.68 -15.44 14.38
N ALA A 102 -0.36 -15.66 13.55
CA ALA A 102 -1.71 -15.17 13.84
C ALA A 102 -2.17 -15.72 15.20
N GLY A 103 -2.37 -14.83 16.17
CA GLY A 103 -2.73 -15.20 17.54
C GLY A 103 -1.68 -16.03 18.28
N GLY A 104 -0.39 -15.82 17.99
CA GLY A 104 0.70 -16.48 18.71
C GLY A 104 0.95 -17.95 18.34
N SER A 105 0.22 -18.47 17.34
CA SER A 105 0.46 -19.80 16.78
C SER A 105 1.26 -19.68 15.50
N GLN A 106 2.44 -20.33 15.40
CA GLN A 106 3.36 -20.30 14.24
C GLN A 106 2.74 -20.91 12.96
N GLN A 107 1.68 -20.29 12.47
CA GLN A 107 0.80 -20.78 11.42
C GLN A 107 0.85 -19.80 10.27
N PHE A 108 0.69 -20.34 9.06
CA PHE A 108 0.66 -19.59 7.83
C PHE A 108 -0.78 -19.47 7.35
N VAL A 109 -1.30 -18.26 7.36
CA VAL A 109 -2.68 -17.97 6.93
C VAL A 109 -2.66 -17.17 5.67
N ASN A 110 -3.58 -17.45 4.77
CA ASN A 110 -3.90 -16.51 3.71
C ASN A 110 -5.12 -15.68 4.10
N GLY A 111 -4.94 -14.37 4.30
CA GLY A 111 -6.05 -13.43 4.48
C GLY A 111 -6.48 -12.79 3.17
N VAL A 112 -7.75 -12.41 3.06
CA VAL A 112 -8.32 -11.61 1.97
C VAL A 112 -8.21 -10.13 2.32
N ILE A 113 -7.64 -9.35 1.41
CA ILE A 113 -7.49 -7.90 1.57
C ILE A 113 -8.86 -7.24 1.42
N GLY A 114 -9.24 -6.42 2.41
CA GLY A 114 -10.47 -5.64 2.40
C GLY A 114 -10.38 -4.37 1.55
N PRO A 115 -11.45 -3.56 1.52
CA PRO A 115 -11.51 -2.35 0.71
C PRO A 115 -10.32 -1.42 0.97
N TYR A 116 -9.69 -0.96 -0.12
CA TYR A 116 -8.58 0.00 -0.12
C TYR A 116 -7.34 -0.45 0.68
N GLY A 117 -7.14 -1.75 0.90
CA GLY A 117 -5.96 -2.26 1.62
C GLY A 117 -5.94 -1.95 3.11
N LYS A 118 -7.04 -1.45 3.69
CA LYS A 118 -7.10 -1.05 5.11
C LYS A 118 -7.25 -2.23 6.07
N SER A 119 -7.81 -3.34 5.60
CA SER A 119 -8.04 -4.52 6.44
C SER A 119 -7.60 -5.80 5.76
N LEU A 120 -7.32 -6.83 6.55
CA LEU A 120 -7.00 -8.17 6.10
C LEU A 120 -7.80 -9.15 6.96
N SER A 121 -8.71 -9.89 6.32
CA SER A 121 -9.59 -10.84 7.02
C SER A 121 -9.22 -12.28 6.67
N TYR A 122 -9.29 -13.16 7.64
CA TYR A 122 -9.08 -14.60 7.47
C TYR A 122 -10.16 -15.36 8.22
N ASP A 123 -10.56 -16.52 7.71
CA ASP A 123 -11.65 -17.29 8.29
C ASP A 123 -11.33 -18.78 8.31
N ASN A 124 -11.72 -19.44 9.41
CA ASN A 124 -11.63 -20.87 9.63
C ASN A 124 -10.25 -21.46 9.33
N LEU A 125 -9.18 -20.75 9.72
CA LEU A 125 -7.82 -21.27 9.64
C LEU A 125 -7.67 -22.46 10.58
N VAL A 126 -7.49 -23.65 10.02
CA VAL A 126 -7.17 -24.85 10.78
C VAL A 126 -5.69 -24.86 11.17
N THR A 127 -5.40 -25.01 12.46
CA THR A 127 -4.02 -25.18 12.96
C THR A 127 -3.77 -26.64 13.32
N GLY A 128 -2.75 -27.24 12.72
CA GLY A 128 -2.55 -28.70 12.72
C GLY A 128 -1.88 -29.31 13.95
N SER A 129 -1.77 -28.59 15.08
CA SER A 129 -0.88 -29.00 16.18
C SER A 129 -1.57 -29.69 17.37
N PHE A 130 -2.90 -29.75 17.41
CA PHE A 130 -3.63 -30.34 18.54
C PHE A 130 -4.56 -31.48 18.12
N THR A 131 -4.90 -32.35 19.07
CA THR A 131 -5.80 -33.51 18.90
C THR A 131 -7.25 -33.11 18.57
N ALA A 132 -7.57 -31.82 18.63
CA ALA A 132 -8.80 -31.19 18.15
C ALA A 132 -8.46 -30.16 17.06
N THR A 133 -9.34 -30.02 16.07
CA THR A 133 -9.17 -29.08 14.95
C THR A 133 -9.40 -27.65 15.44
N ASP A 134 -8.32 -26.99 15.84
CA ASP A 134 -8.36 -25.59 16.26
C ASP A 134 -8.57 -24.69 15.05
N THR A 135 -9.58 -23.81 15.11
CA THR A 135 -9.82 -22.83 14.05
C THR A 135 -9.64 -21.39 14.51
N PHE A 136 -9.06 -20.56 13.65
CA PHE A 136 -8.91 -19.12 13.87
C PHE A 136 -9.63 -18.33 12.77
N SER A 137 -10.37 -17.31 13.17
CA SER A 137 -11.02 -16.35 12.26
C SER A 137 -10.82 -14.95 12.80
N GLY A 138 -10.49 -13.98 11.96
CA GLY A 138 -10.23 -12.63 12.43
C GLY A 138 -9.96 -11.61 11.35
N THR A 139 -9.68 -10.39 11.81
CA THR A 139 -9.41 -9.24 10.96
C THR A 139 -8.28 -8.39 11.55
N PHE A 140 -7.29 -8.10 10.74
CA PHE A 140 -6.35 -7.00 10.95
C PHE A 140 -6.92 -5.72 10.35
N THR A 141 -6.82 -4.60 11.04
CA THR A 141 -7.23 -3.28 10.57
C THR A 141 -6.09 -2.30 10.80
N LEU A 142 -5.62 -1.69 9.73
CA LEU A 142 -4.64 -0.62 9.78
C LEU A 142 -5.30 0.63 10.40
N ILE A 143 -4.73 1.13 11.50
CA ILE A 143 -5.16 2.38 12.14
C ILE A 143 -4.44 3.55 11.46
N ASP A 144 -3.13 3.42 11.31
CA ASP A 144 -2.24 4.32 10.57
C ASP A 144 -1.04 3.53 10.02
N LYS A 145 -0.01 4.20 9.49
CA LYS A 145 1.13 3.52 8.85
C LYS A 145 1.95 2.60 9.77
N ASP A 146 1.94 2.87 11.08
CA ASP A 146 2.77 2.20 12.08
C ASP A 146 1.93 1.45 13.12
N HIS A 147 0.62 1.63 13.15
CA HIS A 147 -0.28 0.95 14.09
C HIS A 147 -1.38 0.15 13.38
N MET A 148 -1.59 -1.08 13.85
CA MET A 148 -2.73 -1.92 13.44
C MET A 148 -3.45 -2.51 14.65
N ARG A 149 -4.70 -2.89 14.45
CA ARG A 149 -5.51 -3.63 15.43
C ARG A 149 -5.89 -4.99 14.86
N GLN A 150 -5.79 -6.03 15.68
CA GLN A 150 -6.33 -7.34 15.36
C GLN A 150 -7.54 -7.63 16.25
N VAL A 151 -8.57 -8.23 15.68
CA VAL A 151 -9.68 -8.85 16.43
C VAL A 151 -9.90 -10.23 15.84
N TYR A 152 -9.89 -11.27 16.67
CA TYR A 152 -10.03 -12.65 16.20
C TYR A 152 -10.68 -13.56 17.23
N THR A 153 -11.14 -14.72 16.76
CA THR A 153 -11.66 -15.81 17.57
C THR A 153 -10.85 -17.07 17.34
N HIS A 154 -10.59 -17.81 18.42
CA HIS A 154 -10.04 -19.16 18.39
C HIS A 154 -11.12 -20.15 18.83
N ARG A 155 -11.27 -21.26 18.13
CA ARG A 155 -12.21 -22.32 18.46
C ARG A 155 -11.46 -23.63 18.68
N ASN A 156 -11.49 -24.15 19.90
CA ASN A 156 -10.96 -25.45 20.30
C ASN A 156 -11.96 -26.12 21.26
N GLY A 157 -13.09 -26.60 20.71
CA GLY A 157 -14.26 -27.06 21.49
C GLY A 157 -15.02 -25.96 22.24
N SER A 158 -14.34 -24.90 22.68
CA SER A 158 -14.89 -23.63 23.17
C SER A 158 -14.48 -22.48 22.24
N VAL A 159 -15.17 -21.35 22.31
CA VAL A 159 -14.85 -20.13 21.54
C VAL A 159 -14.21 -19.11 22.46
N TYR A 160 -13.04 -18.63 22.07
CA TYR A 160 -12.26 -17.60 22.75
C TYR A 160 -12.20 -16.36 21.85
N SER A 161 -12.27 -15.17 22.46
CA SER A 161 -12.23 -13.90 21.74
C SER A 161 -10.99 -13.11 22.13
N PHE A 162 -10.29 -12.60 21.13
CA PHE A 162 -9.03 -11.88 21.28
C PHE A 162 -9.10 -10.54 20.58
N SER A 163 -8.42 -9.55 21.16
CA SER A 163 -8.14 -8.30 20.47
C SER A 163 -6.81 -7.71 20.93
N GLY A 164 -6.03 -7.21 19.99
CA GLY A 164 -4.73 -6.62 20.27
C GLY A 164 -4.44 -5.39 19.41
N ASN A 165 -3.60 -4.52 19.94
CA ASN A 165 -3.03 -3.38 19.21
C ASN A 165 -1.55 -3.64 18.99
N TYR A 166 -1.10 -3.36 17.78
CA TYR A 166 0.24 -3.72 17.31
C TYR A 166 0.92 -2.51 16.69
N THR A 167 2.22 -2.40 16.94
CA THR A 167 3.10 -1.37 16.41
C THR A 167 4.14 -2.01 15.49
N ARG A 168 4.43 -1.36 14.37
CA ARG A 168 5.50 -1.79 13.45
C ARG A 168 6.86 -1.70 14.12
N TYR A 169 7.77 -2.63 13.82
CA TYR A 169 9.17 -2.60 14.26
C TYR A 169 10.14 -3.10 13.19
#